data_AF-A0A096B7E7-F1
#
_entry.id   AF-A0A096B7E7-F1
#
_cell.length_a   1.000
_cell.length_b   1.000
_cell.length_c   1.000
_cell.angle_alpha   90.00
_cell.angle_beta   90.00
_cell.angle_gamma   90.00
#
_symmetry.space_group_name_H-M   'P 1'
#
loop_
_entity.id
_entity.type
_entity.pdbx_description
1 polymer ?
#
loop_
_entity_poly.entity_id
_entity_poly.type
_entity_poly.pdbx_seq_one_letter_code
_entity_poly.pdbx_strand_id
1 'polypeptide(L)'
;MDPSRPIGCASARRAVQLRALFPGVAVAPVRGNVLTRLRKLDEGQFSALVLAAAGLKRLGLEERITRYFTVEELLPAAGQGILALQTRAGEELSCLDGVLDADGTDCARAERAFVRALDGGCSAPIAAHARLEGDTVTIDGLYVTDAGEVRRGRLSGPRAQGEALGEALARRLKEGGTCLEK
;
A
#
# COMPACT_ATOMS: atom_id res chain seq x y z
N MET A 1 16.25 7.43 16.37
CA MET A 1 14.82 7.46 16.73
C MET A 1 14.74 7.53 18.24
N ASP A 2 14.04 8.51 18.79
CA ASP A 2 13.77 8.65 20.23
C ASP A 2 12.50 7.85 20.59
N PRO A 3 12.60 6.69 21.27
CA PRO A 3 11.46 5.82 21.51
C PRO A 3 10.43 6.40 22.50
N SER A 4 10.74 7.50 23.19
CA SER A 4 9.79 8.17 24.09
C SER A 4 8.69 8.95 23.33
N ARG A 5 8.89 9.18 22.02
CA ARG A 5 7.95 9.88 21.13
C ARG A 5 7.31 8.92 20.13
N PRO A 6 6.09 9.20 19.65
CA PRO A 6 5.40 8.30 18.73
C PRO A 6 5.94 8.36 17.30
N ILE A 7 5.73 7.29 16.54
CA ILE A 7 5.83 7.27 15.08
C ILE A 7 4.57 7.93 14.50
N GLY A 8 4.75 8.98 13.69
CA GLY A 8 3.67 9.72 13.06
C GLY A 8 3.12 9.02 11.82
N CYS A 9 1.89 8.49 11.94
CA CYS A 9 1.17 7.90 10.82
C CYS A 9 -0.35 7.87 11.06
N ALA A 10 -1.14 8.43 10.14
CA ALA A 10 -2.61 8.40 10.23
C ALA A 10 -3.25 7.21 9.46
N SER A 11 -2.45 6.36 8.80
CA SER A 11 -2.97 5.22 8.03
C SER A 11 -3.15 4.01 8.93
N ALA A 12 -4.38 3.49 9.05
CA ALA A 12 -4.67 2.27 9.81
C ALA A 12 -3.84 1.07 9.30
N ARG A 13 -3.75 0.92 7.97
CA ARG A 13 -2.90 -0.06 7.28
C ARG A 13 -1.44 -0.02 7.74
N ARG A 14 -0.85 1.18 7.82
CA ARG A 14 0.54 1.33 8.28
C ARG A 14 0.64 1.13 9.78
N ALA A 15 -0.30 1.66 10.56
CA ALA A 15 -0.27 1.55 12.02
C ALA A 15 -0.27 0.10 12.50
N VAL A 16 -1.08 -0.77 11.90
CA VAL A 16 -1.09 -2.21 12.22
C VAL A 16 0.28 -2.84 11.95
N GLN A 17 0.88 -2.57 10.80
CA GLN A 17 2.18 -3.13 10.42
C GLN A 17 3.34 -2.56 11.25
N LEU A 18 3.30 -1.26 11.55
CA LEU A 18 4.33 -0.59 12.36
C LEU A 18 4.32 -1.07 13.80
N ARG A 19 3.16 -1.39 14.38
CA ARG A 19 3.07 -2.00 15.72
C ARG A 19 3.74 -3.37 15.79
N ALA A 20 3.68 -4.14 14.70
CA ALA A 20 4.38 -5.42 14.60
C ALA A 20 5.90 -5.24 14.39
N LEU A 21 6.30 -4.27 13.55
CA LEU A 21 7.72 -4.00 13.25
C LEU A 21 8.48 -3.32 14.39
N PHE A 22 7.81 -2.46 15.16
CA PHE A 22 8.40 -1.68 16.25
C PHE A 22 7.62 -1.89 17.54
N PRO A 23 7.71 -3.11 18.14
CA PRO A 23 7.01 -3.41 19.38
C PRO A 23 7.45 -2.44 20.49
N GLY A 24 6.49 -1.92 21.24
CA GLY A 24 6.73 -0.97 22.33
C GLY A 24 6.84 0.50 21.91
N VAL A 25 6.81 0.83 20.61
CA VAL A 25 6.81 2.23 20.15
C VAL A 25 5.39 2.66 19.78
N ALA A 26 4.92 3.75 20.37
CA ALA A 26 3.59 4.28 20.09
C ALA A 26 3.47 4.75 18.63
N VAL A 27 2.32 4.50 17.99
CA VAL A 27 1.98 5.08 16.67
C VAL A 27 0.86 6.09 16.88
N ALA A 28 1.09 7.34 16.50
CA ALA A 28 0.12 8.42 16.67
C ALA A 28 -0.25 9.07 15.32
N PRO A 29 -1.49 9.52 15.15
CA PRO A 29 -1.93 10.12 13.89
C PRO A 29 -1.24 11.47 13.65
N VAL A 30 -0.73 11.64 12.44
CA VAL A 30 -0.22 12.93 11.94
C VAL A 30 -1.02 13.37 10.72
N ARG A 31 -1.63 14.56 10.80
CA ARG A 31 -2.46 15.15 9.72
C ARG A 31 -1.84 16.43 9.17
N GLY A 32 -2.26 16.78 7.96
CA GLY A 32 -1.72 17.89 7.15
C GLY A 32 -1.17 17.38 5.80
N ASN A 33 -0.77 18.31 4.93
CA ASN A 33 0.03 17.98 3.74
C ASN A 33 1.45 17.53 4.13
N VAL A 34 2.25 17.07 3.17
CA VAL A 34 3.61 16.55 3.43
C VAL A 34 4.48 17.55 4.22
N LEU A 35 4.53 18.81 3.78
CA LEU A 35 5.33 19.86 4.42
C LEU A 35 4.89 20.14 5.87
N THR A 36 3.59 20.15 6.14
CA THR A 36 3.06 20.32 7.50
C THR A 36 3.46 19.16 8.40
N ARG A 37 3.48 17.94 7.87
CA ARG A 37 3.91 16.76 8.64
C ARG A 37 5.40 16.83 8.95
N LEU A 38 6.23 17.15 7.95
CA LEU A 38 7.68 17.31 8.13
C LEU A 38 8.00 18.39 9.17
N ARG A 39 7.30 19.53 9.14
CA ARG A 39 7.46 20.56 10.16
C ARG A 39 7.17 20.04 11.58
N LYS A 40 6.10 19.26 11.77
CA LYS A 40 5.79 18.65 13.09
C LYS A 40 6.86 17.65 13.55
N LEU A 41 7.54 16.97 12.61
CA LEU A 41 8.71 16.14 12.91
C LEU A 41 9.88 17.01 13.36
N ASP A 42 10.16 18.09 12.63
CA ASP A 42 11.26 19.01 12.91
C ASP A 42 11.08 19.76 14.25
N GLU A 43 9.83 20.04 14.63
CA GLU A 43 9.43 20.58 15.94
C GLU A 43 9.52 19.54 17.09
N GLY A 44 9.89 18.28 16.80
CA GLY A 44 10.06 17.24 17.79
C GLY A 44 8.75 16.67 18.35
N GLN A 45 7.62 16.79 17.65
CA GLN A 45 6.35 16.19 18.08
C GLN A 45 6.30 14.67 17.85
N PHE A 46 7.13 14.17 16.93
CA PHE A 46 7.20 12.76 16.56
C PHE A 46 8.65 12.29 16.55
N SER A 47 8.84 10.99 16.77
CA SER A 47 10.16 10.37 16.67
C SER A 47 10.59 10.11 15.24
N ALA A 48 9.61 9.76 14.40
CA ALA A 48 9.76 9.48 12.99
C ALA A 48 8.41 9.68 12.28
N LEU A 49 8.44 9.83 10.97
CA LEU A 49 7.24 9.81 10.12
C LEU A 49 7.32 8.64 9.14
N VAL A 50 6.16 8.07 8.81
CA VAL A 50 6.06 7.09 7.72
C VAL A 50 5.23 7.68 6.58
N LEU A 51 5.92 8.06 5.51
CA LEU A 51 5.38 8.69 4.30
C LEU A 51 5.58 7.77 3.08
N ALA A 52 4.82 8.01 2.01
CA ALA A 52 5.07 7.31 0.75
C ALA A 52 6.30 7.93 0.07
N ALA A 53 7.28 7.12 -0.28
CA ALA A 53 8.50 7.57 -0.95
C ALA A 53 8.19 8.35 -2.24
N ALA A 54 7.29 7.83 -3.09
CA ALA A 54 6.89 8.49 -4.34
C ALA A 54 6.42 9.95 -4.14
N GLY A 55 5.74 10.24 -3.01
CA GLY A 55 5.29 11.59 -2.70
C GLY A 55 6.44 12.52 -2.35
N LEU A 56 7.47 12.04 -1.65
CA LEU A 56 8.67 12.82 -1.34
C LEU A 56 9.51 13.06 -2.59
N LYS A 57 9.71 12.03 -3.42
CA LYS A 57 10.43 12.12 -4.70
C LYS A 57 9.84 13.18 -5.63
N ARG A 58 8.51 13.13 -5.84
CA ARG A 58 7.79 14.10 -6.67
C ARG A 58 7.87 15.55 -6.17
N LEU A 59 8.10 15.73 -4.87
CA LEU A 59 8.27 17.05 -4.26
C LEU A 59 9.73 17.50 -4.18
N GLY A 60 10.68 16.69 -4.67
CA GLY A 60 12.12 16.99 -4.56
C GLY A 60 12.63 16.94 -3.12
N LEU A 61 12.02 16.12 -2.26
CA LEU A 61 12.34 15.97 -0.83
C LEU A 61 12.98 14.60 -0.53
N GLU A 62 13.78 14.08 -1.46
CA GLU A 62 14.40 12.76 -1.34
C GLU A 62 15.42 12.70 -0.20
N GLU A 63 16.09 13.81 0.08
CA GLU A 63 17.04 13.99 1.18
C GLU A 63 16.39 13.81 2.56
N ARG A 64 15.06 13.92 2.65
CA ARG A 64 14.31 13.66 3.89
C ARG A 64 14.09 12.17 4.14
N ILE A 65 14.36 11.29 3.16
CA ILE A 65 14.18 9.84 3.28
C ILE A 65 15.41 9.24 3.96
N THR A 66 15.28 8.86 5.23
CA THR A 66 16.35 8.21 5.99
C THR A 66 16.37 6.70 5.83
N ARG A 67 15.25 6.08 5.42
CA ARG A 67 15.11 4.64 5.21
C ARG A 67 13.94 4.33 4.28
N TYR A 68 14.13 3.36 3.40
CA TYR A 68 13.06 2.70 2.65
C TYR A 68 12.64 1.43 3.39
N PHE A 69 11.33 1.16 3.44
CA PHE A 69 10.82 -0.14 3.88
C PHE A 69 10.76 -1.10 2.71
N THR A 70 11.12 -2.37 2.94
CA THR A 70 10.81 -3.42 1.96
C THR A 70 9.31 -3.74 1.99
N VAL A 71 8.85 -4.48 0.98
CA VAL A 71 7.43 -4.86 0.85
C VAL A 71 7.04 -5.86 1.95
N GLU A 72 7.99 -6.68 2.39
CA GLU A 72 7.84 -7.67 3.45
C GLU A 72 7.69 -7.01 4.82
N GLU A 73 8.43 -5.92 5.04
CA GLU A 73 8.30 -5.08 6.23
C GLU A 73 6.94 -4.37 6.25
N LEU A 74 6.66 -3.55 5.23
CA LEU A 74 5.49 -2.68 5.20
C LEU A 74 4.78 -2.74 3.83
N LEU A 75 3.83 -3.66 3.72
CA LEU A 75 3.04 -3.87 2.51
C LEU A 75 2.30 -2.56 2.14
N PRO A 76 2.48 -2.02 0.92
CA PRO A 76 1.97 -0.71 0.52
C PRO A 76 0.44 -0.68 0.36
N ALA A 77 -0.11 0.52 0.20
CA ALA A 77 -1.51 0.62 -0.22
C ALA A 77 -1.62 0.22 -1.70
N ALA A 78 -2.78 -0.31 -2.11
CA ALA A 78 -3.07 -0.52 -3.53
C ALA A 78 -2.87 0.79 -4.31
N GLY A 79 -2.16 0.72 -5.43
CA GLY A 79 -1.81 1.82 -6.31
C GLY A 79 -0.75 2.76 -5.75
N GLN A 80 -0.06 2.45 -4.65
CA GLN A 80 0.88 3.39 -4.04
C GLN A 80 2.05 3.68 -5.00
N GLY A 81 2.06 4.90 -5.54
CA GLY A 81 3.08 5.35 -6.49
C GLY A 81 2.56 5.47 -7.92
N ILE A 82 1.42 4.86 -8.24
CA ILE A 82 0.77 4.97 -9.55
C ILE A 82 -0.03 6.27 -9.63
N LEU A 83 0.02 6.95 -10.78
CA LEU A 83 -0.87 8.05 -11.12
C LEU A 83 -1.94 7.52 -12.08
N ALA A 84 -3.20 7.66 -11.69
CA ALA A 84 -4.33 7.27 -12.54
C ALA A 84 -4.89 8.51 -13.25
N LEU A 85 -5.17 8.37 -14.54
CA LEU A 85 -5.91 9.35 -15.32
C LEU A 85 -7.38 8.97 -15.32
N GLN A 86 -8.26 9.92 -15.01
CA GLN A 86 -9.70 9.72 -15.03
C GLN A 86 -10.32 10.60 -16.12
N THR A 87 -11.04 9.99 -17.04
CA THR A 87 -11.77 10.65 -18.12
C THR A 87 -13.27 10.36 -18.02
N ARG A 88 -14.06 11.04 -18.84
CA ARG A 88 -15.47 10.68 -19.02
C ARG A 88 -15.54 9.35 -19.79
N ALA A 89 -16.56 8.54 -19.50
CA ALA A 89 -16.79 7.31 -20.24
C ALA A 89 -17.11 7.62 -21.72
N GLY A 90 -16.53 6.83 -22.63
CA GLY A 90 -16.74 6.97 -24.08
C GLY A 90 -15.81 7.98 -24.77
N GLU A 91 -14.92 8.64 -24.03
CA GLU A 91 -13.88 9.50 -24.62
C GLU A 91 -12.84 8.68 -25.38
N GLU A 92 -12.32 9.25 -26.47
CA GLU A 92 -11.19 8.73 -27.23
C GLU A 92 -9.89 8.98 -26.43
N LEU A 93 -9.03 7.97 -26.32
CA LEU A 93 -7.87 7.99 -25.41
C LEU A 93 -6.51 7.94 -26.12
N SER A 94 -6.45 7.96 -27.45
CA SER A 94 -5.20 7.85 -28.23
C SER A 94 -4.19 8.93 -27.88
N CYS A 95 -4.65 10.11 -27.42
CA CYS A 95 -3.78 11.18 -26.94
C CYS A 95 -2.97 10.80 -25.68
N LEU A 96 -3.33 9.69 -25.01
CA LEU A 96 -2.67 9.19 -23.81
C LEU A 96 -1.68 8.05 -24.09
N ASP A 97 -1.60 7.53 -25.32
CA ASP A 97 -0.77 6.35 -25.64
C ASP A 97 0.70 6.52 -25.24
N GLY A 98 1.22 7.75 -25.26
CA GLY A 98 2.59 8.07 -24.84
C GLY A 98 2.85 8.10 -23.33
N VAL A 99 1.81 8.02 -22.50
CA VAL A 99 1.93 8.09 -21.02
C VAL A 99 1.33 6.88 -20.29
N LEU A 100 0.70 5.97 -21.03
CA LEU A 100 0.13 4.75 -20.45
C LEU A 100 1.23 3.72 -20.21
N ASP A 101 1.26 3.20 -18.99
CA ASP A 101 2.10 2.07 -18.59
C ASP A 101 1.21 0.83 -18.45
N ALA A 102 1.38 -0.12 -19.38
CA ALA A 102 0.59 -1.36 -19.40
C ALA A 102 0.87 -2.22 -18.16
N ASP A 103 2.13 -2.29 -17.71
CA ASP A 103 2.54 -3.11 -16.58
C ASP A 103 1.99 -2.50 -15.28
N GLY A 104 2.15 -1.18 -15.11
CA GLY A 104 1.56 -0.44 -13.99
C GLY A 104 0.03 -0.55 -13.97
N THR A 105 -0.63 -0.57 -15.14
CA THR A 105 -2.08 -0.73 -15.26
C THR A 105 -2.53 -2.11 -14.77
N ASP A 106 -1.85 -3.17 -15.19
CA ASP A 106 -2.20 -4.54 -14.81
C ASP A 106 -1.96 -4.78 -13.31
N CYS A 107 -0.85 -4.28 -12.76
CA CYS A 107 -0.60 -4.30 -11.31
C CYS A 107 -1.69 -3.53 -10.54
N ALA A 108 -2.03 -2.31 -10.99
CA ALA A 108 -3.07 -1.50 -10.34
C ALA A 108 -4.43 -2.20 -10.35
N ARG A 109 -4.78 -2.88 -11.45
CA ARG A 109 -6.04 -3.63 -11.58
C ARG A 109 -6.08 -4.82 -10.61
N ALA A 110 -5.02 -5.62 -10.55
CA ALA A 110 -4.91 -6.74 -9.60
C ALA A 110 -5.06 -6.27 -8.14
N GLU A 111 -4.34 -5.22 -7.75
CA GLU A 111 -4.39 -4.65 -6.40
C GLU A 111 -5.76 -4.07 -6.06
N ARG A 112 -6.40 -3.36 -7.01
CA ARG A 112 -7.75 -2.81 -6.82
C ARG A 112 -8.80 -3.90 -6.73
N ALA A 113 -8.67 -4.98 -7.49
CA ALA A 113 -9.59 -6.11 -7.44
C ALA A 113 -9.55 -6.78 -6.05
N PHE A 114 -8.36 -6.93 -5.46
CA PHE A 114 -8.20 -7.39 -4.07
C PHE A 114 -8.90 -6.48 -3.06
N VAL A 115 -8.68 -5.16 -3.13
CA VAL A 115 -9.33 -4.20 -2.21
C VAL A 115 -10.85 -4.21 -2.38
N ARG A 116 -11.34 -4.24 -3.63
CA ARG A 116 -12.78 -4.27 -3.95
C ARG A 116 -13.46 -5.52 -3.38
N ALA A 117 -12.85 -6.68 -3.51
CA ALA A 117 -13.39 -7.95 -3.01
C ALA A 117 -13.46 -8.04 -1.47
N LEU A 118 -12.72 -7.18 -0.76
CA LEU A 118 -12.77 -7.05 0.70
C LEU A 118 -13.72 -5.95 1.18
N ASP A 119 -14.51 -5.34 0.29
CA ASP A 119 -15.35 -4.17 0.59
C ASP A 119 -14.55 -3.00 1.20
N GLY A 120 -13.27 -2.91 0.82
CA GLY A 120 -12.29 -2.02 1.42
C GLY A 120 -12.40 -0.58 0.93
N GLY A 121 -12.62 0.36 1.86
CA GLY A 121 -12.42 1.80 1.62
C GLY A 121 -11.00 2.28 1.94
N CYS A 122 -10.68 3.54 1.62
CA CYS A 122 -9.36 4.16 1.87
C CYS A 122 -8.90 4.14 3.34
N SER A 123 -9.83 4.00 4.29
CA SER A 123 -9.55 3.93 5.72
C SER A 123 -9.36 2.51 6.24
N ALA A 124 -9.73 1.48 5.46
CA ALA A 124 -9.59 0.10 5.88
C ALA A 124 -8.10 -0.29 5.99
N PRO A 125 -7.70 -1.10 6.97
CA PRO A 125 -6.33 -1.57 7.15
C PRO A 125 -5.99 -2.68 6.13
N ILE A 126 -6.14 -2.38 4.85
CA ILE A 126 -5.92 -3.28 3.71
C ILE A 126 -4.67 -2.84 2.96
N ALA A 127 -3.81 -3.78 2.59
CA ALA A 127 -2.65 -3.54 1.74
C ALA A 127 -2.62 -4.54 0.58
N ALA A 128 -2.16 -4.08 -0.57
CA ALA A 128 -1.99 -4.91 -1.75
C ALA A 128 -0.80 -4.40 -2.55
N HIS A 129 -0.01 -5.32 -3.08
CA HIS A 129 1.10 -5.01 -3.96
C HIS A 129 1.23 -6.09 -5.02
N ALA A 130 1.09 -5.72 -6.28
CA ALA A 130 1.29 -6.59 -7.42
C ALA A 130 2.63 -6.28 -8.11
N ARG A 131 3.29 -7.33 -8.57
CA ARG A 131 4.56 -7.26 -9.31
C ARG A 131 4.44 -8.14 -10.55
N LEU A 132 4.98 -7.67 -11.66
CA LEU A 132 5.05 -8.40 -12.91
C LEU A 132 6.48 -8.84 -13.20
N GLU A 133 6.63 -10.10 -13.56
CA GLU A 133 7.88 -10.70 -14.02
C GLU A 133 7.56 -11.49 -15.30
N GLY A 134 7.80 -10.87 -16.46
CA GLY A 134 7.37 -11.40 -17.75
C GLY A 134 5.86 -11.55 -17.84
N ASP A 135 5.38 -12.78 -18.05
CA ASP A 135 3.95 -13.09 -18.14
C ASP A 135 3.35 -13.61 -16.82
N THR A 136 4.08 -13.44 -15.70
CA THR A 136 3.61 -13.82 -14.36
C THR A 136 3.35 -12.59 -13.51
N VAL A 137 2.16 -12.50 -12.92
CA VAL A 137 1.82 -11.52 -11.89
C VAL A 137 1.82 -12.20 -10.53
N THR A 138 2.46 -11.56 -9.56
CA THR A 138 2.43 -11.95 -8.15
C THR A 138 1.78 -10.84 -7.34
N ILE A 139 0.74 -11.16 -6.58
CA ILE A 139 0.07 -10.25 -5.67
C ILE A 139 0.30 -10.67 -4.21
N ASP A 140 0.86 -9.76 -3.43
CA ASP A 140 0.92 -9.81 -1.98
C ASP A 140 -0.26 -9.03 -1.40
N GLY A 141 -0.95 -9.59 -0.40
CA GLY A 141 -2.13 -9.00 0.22
C GLY A 141 -2.07 -9.05 1.75
N LEU A 142 -2.66 -8.03 2.39
CA LEU A 142 -2.90 -7.98 3.83
C LEU A 142 -4.31 -7.47 4.09
N TYR A 143 -4.99 -8.16 4.98
CA TYR A 143 -6.33 -7.82 5.45
C TYR A 143 -6.37 -7.94 6.97
N VAL A 144 -7.02 -6.99 7.64
CA VAL A 144 -7.36 -7.13 9.06
C VAL A 144 -8.83 -7.46 9.15
N THR A 145 -9.16 -8.59 9.75
CA THR A 145 -10.54 -9.05 9.92
C THR A 145 -11.31 -8.14 10.86
N ASP A 146 -12.63 -8.28 10.87
CA ASP A 146 -13.50 -7.57 11.82
C ASP A 146 -13.18 -7.93 13.29
N ALA A 147 -12.60 -9.11 13.52
CA ALA A 147 -12.11 -9.55 14.83
C ALA A 147 -10.73 -8.94 15.20
N GLY A 148 -10.13 -8.14 14.32
CA GLY A 148 -8.81 -7.52 14.53
C GLY A 148 -7.61 -8.41 14.19
N GLU A 149 -7.84 -9.58 13.58
CA GLU A 149 -6.79 -10.51 13.19
C GLU A 149 -6.09 -10.02 11.91
N VAL A 150 -4.75 -9.96 11.92
CA VAL A 150 -3.97 -9.60 10.74
C VAL A 150 -3.68 -10.84 9.90
N ARG A 151 -4.19 -10.88 8.68
CA ARG A 151 -3.94 -11.95 7.71
C ARG A 151 -3.12 -11.44 6.54
N ARG A 152 -2.09 -12.20 6.16
CA ARG A 152 -1.23 -11.94 5.01
C ARG A 152 -1.24 -13.15 4.09
N GLY A 153 -1.08 -12.93 2.80
CA GLY A 153 -0.95 -14.01 1.83
C GLY A 153 -0.41 -13.52 0.49
N ARG A 154 -0.09 -14.50 -0.36
CA ARG A 154 0.44 -14.26 -1.71
C ARG A 154 -0.25 -15.19 -2.70
N LEU A 155 -0.41 -14.69 -3.92
CA LEU A 155 -0.76 -15.49 -5.08
C LEU A 155 0.07 -15.10 -6.29
N SER A 156 0.37 -16.08 -7.13
CA SER A 156 1.03 -15.87 -8.41
C SER A 156 0.31 -16.63 -9.51
N GLY A 157 0.33 -16.10 -10.72
CA GLY A 157 -0.26 -16.76 -11.89
C GLY A 157 -0.08 -15.93 -13.17
N PRO A 158 -0.73 -16.31 -14.27
CA PRO A 158 -0.59 -15.61 -15.55
C PRO A 158 -1.02 -14.14 -15.44
N ARG A 159 -0.30 -13.24 -16.11
CA ARG A 159 -0.57 -11.79 -16.17
C ARG A 159 -2.04 -11.49 -16.50
N ALA A 160 -2.60 -12.22 -17.47
CA ALA A 160 -4.00 -12.09 -17.89
C ALA A 160 -5.03 -12.38 -16.78
N GLN A 161 -4.62 -13.02 -15.68
CA GLN A 161 -5.49 -13.36 -14.55
C GLN A 161 -5.30 -12.44 -13.34
N GLY A 162 -4.57 -11.32 -13.46
CA GLY A 162 -4.22 -10.45 -12.32
C GLY A 162 -5.41 -10.02 -11.46
N GLU A 163 -6.51 -9.57 -12.07
CA GLU A 163 -7.73 -9.21 -11.31
C GLU A 163 -8.33 -10.42 -10.58
N ALA A 164 -8.44 -11.56 -11.28
CA ALA A 164 -8.97 -12.80 -10.70
C ALA A 164 -8.10 -13.32 -9.55
N LEU A 165 -6.78 -13.18 -9.64
CA LEU A 165 -5.83 -13.51 -8.56
C LEU A 165 -6.04 -12.58 -7.36
N GLY A 166 -6.25 -11.28 -7.59
CA GLY A 166 -6.57 -10.33 -6.53
C GLY A 166 -7.86 -10.70 -5.79
N GLU A 167 -8.93 -11.01 -6.52
CA GLU A 167 -10.21 -11.44 -5.93
C GLU A 167 -10.11 -12.80 -5.21
N ALA A 168 -9.32 -13.74 -5.75
CA ALA A 168 -9.08 -15.03 -5.14
C ALA A 168 -8.28 -14.91 -3.83
N LEU A 169 -7.26 -14.05 -3.79
CA LEU A 169 -6.49 -13.81 -2.57
C LEU A 169 -7.36 -13.13 -1.51
N ALA A 170 -8.18 -12.14 -1.90
CA ALA A 170 -9.11 -11.48 -1.00
C ALA A 170 -10.07 -12.47 -0.34
N ARG A 171 -10.74 -13.32 -1.12
CA ARG A 171 -11.66 -14.35 -0.60
C ARG A 171 -10.96 -15.29 0.38
N ARG A 172 -9.78 -15.79 0.01
CA ARG A 172 -8.97 -16.66 0.88
C ARG A 172 -8.66 -16.02 2.24
N LEU A 173 -8.21 -14.76 2.23
CA LEU A 173 -7.90 -14.05 3.47
C LEU A 173 -9.18 -13.75 4.28
N LYS A 174 -10.33 -13.53 3.65
CA LYS A 174 -11.62 -13.30 4.33
C LYS A 174 -12.14 -14.58 4.99
N GLU A 175 -12.11 -15.70 4.27
CA GLU A 175 -12.64 -17.01 4.71
C GLU A 175 -11.73 -17.73 5.72
N GLY A 176 -10.51 -17.25 5.93
CA GLY A 176 -9.56 -17.88 6.88
C GLY A 176 -8.84 -19.09 6.29
N GLY A 177 -8.75 -19.17 4.95
CA GLY A 177 -7.94 -20.17 4.28
C GLY A 177 -6.49 -20.04 4.73
N THR A 178 -6.01 -21.03 5.47
CA THR A 178 -4.63 -21.16 5.91
C THR A 178 -3.70 -21.09 4.70
N CYS A 179 -2.73 -20.17 4.71
CA CYS A 179 -1.54 -20.35 3.88
C CYS A 179 -0.63 -21.36 4.58
N LEU A 180 -0.70 -22.62 4.14
CA LEU A 180 0.51 -23.40 3.95
C LEU A 180 1.10 -22.94 2.62
N GLU A 181 2.29 -22.37 2.63
CA GLU A 181 3.53 -23.06 2.24
C GLU A 181 4.70 -22.08 2.07
N LYS A 182 5.79 -22.45 2.75
CA LYS A 182 7.24 -22.29 2.46
C LYS A 182 7.76 -20.98 1.89
#